data_AF-A0A1H8UGL9-F1
#
_entry.id   AF-A0A1H8UGL9-F1
#
_cell.length_a   1.000
_cell.length_b   1.000
_cell.length_c   1.000
_cell.angle_alpha   90.00
_cell.angle_beta   90.00
_cell.angle_gamma   90.00
#
_symmetry.space_group_name_H-M   'P 1'
#
loop_
_entity.id
_entity.type
_entity.pdbx_description
1 polymer ?
#
loop_
_entity_poly.entity_id
_entity_poly.type
_entity_poly.pdbx_seq_one_letter_code
_entity_poly.pdbx_strand_id
1 'polypeptide(L)'
;MYLERLHLTNFRCFGPQTTTIDTARGLTAFVGVNGSGKTAVMQALLRLFGVTPEHRRLRRQDFHVPSVEAGAPLEREFVVEAILSFPELDGADGHAAVPEFFHQMACEEDGRLKCRLRLEGRWTDDGSLEGVIEQKYQAIRAIGNFEDGDRSDMRPTDRARIQMIYVPASRDGSSQVSAFLRGRLWRAITWSQGMKDVFLDAGGRLNGAFGGEAAVDLVSQAVERRWQQVQALTKAWPCPKR
;
A
#
# COMPACT_ATOMS: atom_id res chain seq x y z
N MET A 1 -14.77 -5.16 -7.81
CA MET A 1 -13.47 -4.53 -8.18
C MET A 1 -12.34 -5.54 -8.01
N TYR A 2 -11.40 -5.60 -8.95
CA TYR A 2 -10.14 -6.36 -8.81
C TYR A 2 -9.00 -5.66 -9.58
N LEU A 3 -7.74 -5.93 -9.19
CA LEU A 3 -6.57 -5.59 -10.02
C LEU A 3 -6.62 -6.47 -11.26
N GLU A 4 -6.60 -5.87 -12.45
CA GLU A 4 -6.64 -6.57 -13.72
C GLU A 4 -5.28 -6.54 -14.41
N ARG A 5 -4.58 -5.40 -14.38
CA ARG A 5 -3.24 -5.26 -14.97
C ARG A 5 -2.33 -4.45 -14.08
N LEU A 6 -1.05 -4.85 -14.05
CA LEU A 6 0.04 -4.09 -13.46
C LEU A 6 1.11 -3.82 -14.52
N HIS A 7 1.44 -2.56 -14.72
CA HIS A 7 2.52 -2.12 -15.60
C HIS A 7 3.72 -1.66 -14.77
N LEU A 8 4.91 -2.14 -15.11
CA LEU A 8 6.16 -1.85 -14.42
C LEU A 8 7.21 -1.36 -15.41
N THR A 9 7.72 -0.15 -15.19
CA THR A 9 8.75 0.48 -16.02
C THR A 9 9.83 1.05 -15.12
N ASN A 10 11.08 0.67 -15.34
CA ASN A 10 12.25 1.06 -14.54
C ASN A 10 12.11 0.82 -13.02
N PHE A 11 11.31 -0.17 -12.63
CA PHE A 11 11.10 -0.52 -11.22
C PHE A 11 11.92 -1.76 -10.84
N ARG A 12 12.93 -1.61 -9.99
CA ARG A 12 13.80 -2.70 -9.49
C ARG A 12 14.40 -3.53 -10.62
N CYS A 13 14.01 -4.80 -10.76
CA CYS A 13 14.50 -5.69 -11.82
C CYS A 13 13.80 -5.48 -13.16
N PHE A 14 12.72 -4.71 -13.21
CA PHE A 14 12.01 -4.37 -14.44
C PHE A 14 12.68 -3.17 -15.08
N GLY A 15 13.20 -3.37 -16.30
CA GLY A 15 13.95 -2.37 -17.04
C GLY A 15 13.07 -1.29 -17.71
N PRO A 16 13.65 -0.55 -18.67
CA PRO A 16 12.96 0.56 -19.33
C PRO A 16 11.82 0.14 -20.26
N GLN A 17 11.79 -1.13 -20.67
CA GLN A 17 10.65 -1.70 -21.39
C GLN A 17 9.55 -2.04 -20.39
N THR A 18 8.38 -1.42 -20.58
CA THR A 18 7.20 -1.66 -19.74
C THR A 18 6.84 -3.14 -19.75
N THR A 19 6.87 -3.75 -18.57
CA THR A 19 6.39 -5.11 -18.36
C THR A 19 4.94 -5.06 -17.90
N THR A 20 4.06 -5.75 -18.63
CA THR A 20 2.64 -5.88 -18.28
C THR A 20 2.42 -7.23 -17.61
N ILE A 21 1.70 -7.23 -16.50
CA ILE A 21 1.28 -8.42 -15.76
C ILE A 21 -0.25 -8.40 -15.68
N ASP A 22 -0.89 -9.33 -16.39
CA ASP A 22 -2.33 -9.55 -16.27
C ASP A 22 -2.63 -10.43 -15.05
N THR A 23 -3.68 -10.07 -14.32
CA THR A 23 -4.11 -10.77 -13.11
C THR A 23 -5.55 -11.28 -13.27
N ALA A 24 -5.79 -12.47 -12.76
CA ALA A 24 -7.11 -13.08 -12.78
C ALA A 24 -7.99 -12.54 -11.64
N ARG A 25 -9.31 -12.63 -11.82
CA ARG A 25 -10.26 -12.39 -10.72
C ARG A 25 -10.04 -13.43 -9.63
N GLY A 26 -9.92 -12.99 -8.39
CA GLY A 26 -9.69 -13.87 -7.24
C GLY A 26 -8.21 -14.14 -7.00
N LEU A 27 -7.73 -15.33 -7.35
CA LEU A 27 -6.37 -15.78 -7.05
C LEU A 27 -5.45 -15.64 -8.28
N THR A 28 -4.34 -14.93 -8.11
CA THR A 28 -3.23 -14.92 -9.07
C THR A 28 -1.97 -15.45 -8.39
N ALA A 29 -1.33 -16.46 -8.99
CA ALA A 29 -0.11 -17.07 -8.48
C ALA A 29 1.10 -16.68 -9.32
N PHE A 30 2.16 -16.20 -8.66
CA PHE A 30 3.43 -15.87 -9.31
C PHE A 30 4.45 -16.99 -9.08
N VAL A 31 4.84 -17.69 -10.15
CA VAL A 31 5.81 -18.79 -10.09
C VAL A 31 7.04 -18.43 -10.92
N GLY A 32 8.23 -18.72 -10.41
CA GLY A 32 9.49 -18.45 -11.10
C GLY A 32 10.69 -18.64 -10.18
N VAL A 33 11.89 -18.60 -10.75
CA VAL A 33 13.16 -18.75 -10.00
C VAL A 33 13.46 -17.56 -9.09
N ASN A 34 14.43 -17.70 -8.18
CA ASN A 34 14.89 -16.57 -7.37
C ASN A 34 15.43 -15.45 -8.28
N GLY A 35 15.10 -14.20 -7.94
CA GLY A 35 15.45 -13.04 -8.77
C GLY A 35 14.53 -12.79 -9.97
N SER A 36 13.54 -13.65 -10.25
CA SER A 36 12.61 -13.48 -11.39
C SER A 36 11.60 -12.32 -11.25
N GLY A 37 11.75 -11.44 -10.26
CA GLY A 37 10.87 -10.28 -10.07
C GLY A 37 9.61 -10.49 -9.24
N LYS A 38 9.28 -11.71 -8.76
CA LYS A 38 8.07 -11.95 -7.93
C LYS A 38 7.98 -11.01 -6.72
N THR A 39 9.06 -10.90 -5.96
CA THR A 39 9.12 -9.99 -4.80
C THR A 39 9.05 -8.52 -5.23
N ALA A 40 9.59 -8.16 -6.40
CA ALA A 40 9.49 -6.81 -6.92
C ALA A 40 8.03 -6.46 -7.26
N VAL A 41 7.25 -7.38 -7.84
CA VAL A 41 5.81 -7.19 -8.06
C VAL A 41 5.07 -6.91 -6.75
N MET A 42 5.32 -7.73 -5.72
CA MET A 42 4.70 -7.50 -4.39
C MET A 42 5.08 -6.13 -3.82
N GLN A 43 6.31 -5.68 -4.07
CA GLN A 43 6.80 -4.41 -3.56
C GLN A 43 6.24 -3.22 -4.33
N ALA A 44 6.03 -3.34 -5.65
CA ALA A 44 5.32 -2.35 -6.45
C ALA A 44 3.88 -2.16 -5.94
N LEU A 45 3.18 -3.27 -5.66
CA LEU A 45 1.83 -3.22 -5.08
C LEU A 45 1.83 -2.63 -3.67
N LEU A 46 2.85 -2.91 -2.85
CA LEU A 46 3.01 -2.25 -1.54
C LEU A 46 3.25 -0.75 -1.69
N ARG A 47 4.03 -0.32 -2.69
CA ARG A 47 4.21 1.11 -2.99
C ARG A 47 2.90 1.76 -3.37
N LEU A 48 2.07 1.13 -4.19
CA LEU A 48 0.75 1.66 -4.58
C LEU A 48 -0.22 1.70 -3.37
N PHE A 49 -0.44 0.55 -2.75
CA PHE A 49 -1.60 0.26 -1.89
C PHE A 49 -1.24 -0.12 -0.45
N GLY A 50 0.02 0.01 -0.04
CA GLY A 50 0.45 -0.32 1.30
C GLY A 50 -0.34 0.43 2.38
N VAL A 51 -0.67 -0.27 3.47
CA VAL A 51 -1.43 0.31 4.60
C VAL A 51 -0.56 1.27 5.41
N THR A 52 0.70 0.90 5.67
CA THR A 52 1.62 1.70 6.48
C THR A 52 2.40 2.70 5.61
N PRO A 53 2.85 3.83 6.17
CA PRO A 53 3.78 4.72 5.47
C PRO A 53 5.03 4.00 4.99
N GLU A 54 5.56 3.05 5.77
CA GLU A 54 6.77 2.30 5.40
C GLU A 54 6.56 1.40 4.18
N HIS A 55 5.40 0.76 4.06
CA HIS A 55 5.05 0.00 2.85
C HIS A 55 4.98 0.91 1.62
N ARG A 56 4.53 2.15 1.79
CA ARG A 56 4.39 3.13 0.70
C ARG A 56 5.66 3.92 0.39
N ARG A 57 6.63 3.93 1.32
CA ARG A 57 7.86 4.74 1.21
C ARG A 57 8.75 4.23 0.08
N LEU A 58 8.99 5.08 -0.92
CA LEU A 58 9.97 4.78 -1.96
C LEU A 58 11.40 4.78 -1.40
N ARG A 59 12.23 3.92 -1.97
CA ARG A 59 13.65 3.79 -1.61
C ARG A 59 14.51 3.80 -2.88
N ARG A 60 15.79 4.14 -2.75
CA ARG A 60 16.74 4.13 -3.87
C ARG A 60 16.76 2.80 -4.63
N GLN A 61 16.64 1.67 -3.91
CA GLN A 61 16.55 0.34 -4.50
C GLN A 61 15.29 0.07 -5.34
N ASP A 62 14.27 0.92 -5.28
CA ASP A 62 13.05 0.78 -6.09
C ASP A 62 13.28 1.19 -7.56
N PHE A 63 14.34 1.96 -7.82
CA PHE A 63 14.72 2.41 -9.16
C PHE A 63 15.60 1.36 -9.84
N HIS A 64 15.32 1.08 -11.12
CA HIS A 64 16.09 0.14 -11.91
C HIS A 64 17.54 0.63 -12.11
N VAL A 65 18.47 -0.30 -12.00
CA VAL A 65 19.89 -0.10 -12.28
C VAL A 65 20.28 -1.09 -13.38
N PRO A 66 20.61 -0.62 -14.60
CA PRO A 66 21.04 -1.49 -15.69
C PRO A 66 22.34 -2.22 -15.34
N SER A 67 22.49 -3.47 -15.79
CA SER A 67 23.70 -4.27 -15.54
C SER A 67 24.94 -3.76 -16.27
N VAL A 68 24.76 -2.99 -17.36
CA VAL A 68 25.83 -2.45 -18.22
C VAL A 68 26.09 -0.96 -17.94
N GLU A 69 25.65 -0.46 -16.78
CA GLU A 69 25.81 0.95 -16.40
C GLU A 69 27.29 1.26 -16.09
N ALA A 70 27.90 2.18 -16.84
CA ALA A 70 29.31 2.57 -16.67
C ALA A 70 29.54 3.45 -15.42
N GLY A 71 28.49 4.08 -14.90
CA GLY A 71 28.49 4.93 -13.71
C GLY A 71 27.07 5.38 -13.38
N ALA A 72 26.79 5.67 -12.10
CA ALA A 72 25.45 6.07 -11.68
C ALA A 72 25.06 7.44 -12.30
N PRO A 73 23.92 7.55 -13.00
CA PRO A 73 23.40 8.82 -13.46
C PRO A 73 23.00 9.71 -12.28
N LEU A 74 22.88 11.00 -12.56
CA LEU A 74 22.38 12.00 -11.60
C LEU A 74 20.89 11.81 -11.28
N GLU A 75 20.13 11.14 -12.15
CA GLU A 75 18.70 10.94 -11.96
C GLU A 75 18.23 9.56 -12.42
N ARG A 76 17.19 9.06 -11.77
CA ARG A 76 16.47 7.85 -12.17
C ARG A 76 14.98 8.08 -11.99
N GLU A 77 14.19 7.51 -12.89
CA GLU A 77 12.74 7.55 -12.82
C GLU A 77 12.15 6.16 -12.97
N PHE A 78 11.03 5.91 -12.31
CA PHE A 78 10.24 4.71 -12.54
C PHE A 78 8.76 5.04 -12.62
N VAL A 79 8.01 4.13 -13.23
CA VAL A 79 6.56 4.16 -13.29
C VAL A 79 6.01 2.80 -12.88
N VAL A 80 5.03 2.82 -11.99
CA VAL A 80 4.18 1.67 -11.67
C VAL A 80 2.73 2.07 -11.90
N GLU A 81 2.02 1.35 -12.77
CA GLU A 81 0.59 1.59 -13.03
C GLU A 81 -0.24 0.37 -12.70
N ALA A 82 -1.39 0.57 -12.05
CA ALA A 82 -2.38 -0.45 -11.79
C ALA A 82 -3.69 -0.10 -12.49
N ILE A 83 -4.22 -1.06 -13.24
CA ILE A 83 -5.56 -0.97 -13.85
C ILE A 83 -6.49 -1.87 -13.04
N LEU A 84 -7.53 -1.26 -12.47
CA LEU A 84 -8.56 -1.93 -11.71
C LEU A 84 -9.82 -2.03 -12.55
N SER A 85 -10.47 -3.19 -12.54
CA SER A 85 -11.75 -3.40 -13.23
C SER A 85 -12.88 -3.59 -12.23
N PHE A 86 -14.09 -3.17 -12.63
CA PHE A 86 -15.31 -3.23 -11.83
C PHE A 86 -16.39 -4.08 -12.51
N PRO A 87 -16.26 -5.42 -12.50
CA PRO A 87 -17.23 -6.31 -13.16
C PRO A 87 -18.66 -6.17 -12.68
N GLU A 88 -18.83 -5.76 -11.43
CA GLU A 88 -20.13 -5.50 -10.82
C GLU A 88 -20.91 -4.37 -11.51
N LEU A 89 -20.26 -3.59 -12.38
CA LEU A 89 -20.89 -2.49 -13.14
C LEU A 89 -21.24 -2.87 -14.58
N ASP A 90 -20.91 -4.09 -15.03
CA ASP A 90 -21.13 -4.53 -16.41
C ASP A 90 -22.63 -4.83 -16.72
N GLY A 91 -23.58 -4.34 -15.88
CA GLY A 91 -25.03 -4.61 -15.98
C GLY A 91 -25.91 -3.36 -15.81
N ALA A 92 -27.16 -3.42 -16.29
CA ALA A 92 -28.08 -2.27 -16.39
C ALA A 92 -28.47 -1.60 -15.06
N ASP A 93 -28.34 -2.30 -13.92
CA ASP A 93 -28.62 -1.79 -12.58
C ASP A 93 -27.37 -1.18 -11.88
N GLY A 94 -26.24 -1.13 -12.60
CA GLY A 94 -24.88 -1.13 -12.06
C GLY A 94 -24.25 0.22 -11.66
N HIS A 95 -25.00 1.25 -11.27
CA HIS A 95 -24.38 2.55 -10.92
C HIS A 95 -24.48 2.93 -9.44
N ALA A 96 -25.24 2.20 -8.61
CA ALA A 96 -25.44 2.57 -7.20
C ALA A 96 -24.38 2.01 -6.24
N ALA A 97 -23.58 1.03 -6.66
CA ALA A 97 -22.73 0.24 -5.75
C ALA A 97 -21.26 0.70 -5.67
N VAL A 98 -20.79 1.53 -6.61
CA VAL A 98 -19.42 2.02 -6.61
C VAL A 98 -19.36 3.45 -6.07
N PRO A 99 -18.49 3.73 -5.08
CA PRO A 99 -18.35 5.09 -4.57
C PRO A 99 -18.09 6.08 -5.71
N GLU A 100 -18.82 7.20 -5.72
CA GLU A 100 -18.72 8.28 -6.73
C GLU A 100 -17.28 8.70 -7.02
N PHE A 101 -16.45 8.64 -5.99
CA PHE A 101 -15.00 8.80 -6.09
C PHE A 101 -14.34 7.98 -7.21
N PHE A 102 -14.66 6.69 -7.35
CA PHE A 102 -14.10 5.84 -8.40
C PHE A 102 -14.65 6.21 -9.77
N HIS A 103 -15.92 6.63 -9.85
CA HIS A 103 -16.49 7.14 -11.10
C HIS A 103 -15.74 8.37 -11.62
N GLN A 104 -15.36 9.29 -10.73
CA GLN A 104 -14.59 10.49 -11.08
C GLN A 104 -13.15 10.20 -11.53
N MET A 105 -12.66 8.97 -11.34
CA MET A 105 -11.28 8.53 -11.61
C MET A 105 -11.18 7.40 -12.64
N ALA A 106 -12.31 6.99 -13.18
CA ALA A 106 -12.40 5.83 -14.03
C ALA A 106 -12.74 6.23 -15.47
N CYS A 107 -12.40 5.32 -16.38
CA CYS A 107 -12.59 5.46 -17.82
C CYS A 107 -13.20 4.19 -18.36
N GLU A 108 -13.85 4.30 -19.50
CA GLU A 108 -14.39 3.15 -20.19
C GLU A 108 -13.34 2.54 -21.14
N GLU A 109 -13.21 1.23 -21.07
CA GLU A 109 -12.50 0.38 -22.04
C GLU A 109 -13.51 -0.66 -22.53
N ASP A 110 -13.84 -0.65 -23.82
CA ASP A 110 -14.85 -1.54 -24.44
C ASP A 110 -16.20 -1.53 -23.69
N GLY A 111 -16.63 -0.35 -23.22
CA GLY A 111 -17.87 -0.17 -22.45
C GLY A 111 -17.80 -0.64 -21.00
N ARG A 112 -16.62 -1.01 -20.49
CA ARG A 112 -16.41 -1.41 -19.10
C ARG A 112 -15.65 -0.35 -18.34
N LEU A 113 -16.10 -0.03 -17.13
CA LEU A 113 -15.43 0.92 -16.27
C LEU A 113 -14.11 0.34 -15.71
N LYS A 114 -13.04 1.12 -15.82
CA LYS A 114 -11.68 0.82 -15.36
C LYS A 114 -11.11 2.01 -14.60
N CYS A 115 -10.38 1.78 -13.51
CA CYS A 115 -9.65 2.83 -12.81
C CYS A 115 -8.14 2.62 -13.01
N ARG A 116 -7.47 3.60 -13.60
CA ARG A 116 -6.02 3.59 -13.83
C ARG A 116 -5.32 4.46 -12.80
N LEU A 117 -4.48 3.83 -11.98
CA LEU A 117 -3.71 4.47 -10.91
C LEU A 117 -2.23 4.39 -11.24
N ARG A 118 -1.54 5.53 -11.19
CA ARG A 118 -0.14 5.69 -11.61
C ARG A 118 0.69 6.24 -10.46
N LEU A 119 1.80 5.55 -10.16
CA LEU A 119 2.84 5.99 -9.25
C LEU A 119 4.11 6.28 -10.06
N GLU A 120 4.54 7.53 -10.02
CA GLU A 120 5.81 7.98 -10.59
C GLU A 120 6.76 8.26 -9.43
N GLY A 121 8.00 7.76 -9.55
CA GLY A 121 9.09 8.09 -8.64
C GLY A 121 10.23 8.71 -9.42
N ARG A 122 10.83 9.77 -8.87
CA ARG A 122 12.07 10.36 -9.38
C ARG A 122 13.09 10.40 -8.25
N TRP A 123 14.26 9.84 -8.50
CA TRP A 123 15.42 9.91 -7.62
C TRP A 123 16.44 10.83 -8.26
N THR A 124 16.97 11.77 -7.48
CA THR A 124 18.03 12.70 -7.90
C THR A 124 19.20 12.59 -6.94
N ASP A 125 20.40 12.50 -7.49
CA ASP A 125 21.65 12.55 -6.74
C ASP A 125 21.94 13.99 -6.31
N ASP A 126 21.86 14.25 -5.01
CA ASP A 126 22.21 15.52 -4.37
C ASP A 126 23.56 15.44 -3.62
N GLY A 127 24.32 14.36 -3.83
CA GLY A 127 25.57 14.07 -3.12
C GLY A 127 25.38 13.41 -1.74
N SER A 128 24.14 13.19 -1.29
CA SER A 128 23.86 12.40 -0.08
C SER A 128 23.87 10.89 -0.36
N LEU A 129 23.94 10.06 0.69
CA LEU A 129 23.96 8.61 0.55
C LEU A 129 22.68 8.06 -0.11
N GLU A 130 21.53 8.65 0.20
CA GLU A 130 20.22 8.20 -0.24
C GLU A 130 19.69 8.96 -1.46
N GLY A 131 20.27 10.13 -1.78
CA GLY A 131 19.70 11.08 -2.73
C GLY A 131 18.36 11.65 -2.27
N VAL A 132 17.73 12.44 -3.15
CA VAL A 132 16.36 12.95 -2.94
C VAL A 132 15.39 12.10 -3.75
N ILE A 133 14.28 11.68 -3.14
CA ILE A 133 13.21 10.95 -3.83
C ILE A 133 11.93 11.77 -3.82
N GLU A 134 11.45 12.10 -5.01
CA GLU A 134 10.15 12.67 -5.28
C GLU A 134 9.18 11.56 -5.73
N GLN A 135 7.90 11.71 -5.40
CA GLN A 135 6.86 10.79 -5.84
C GLN A 135 5.58 11.51 -6.20
N LYS A 136 4.88 11.03 -7.22
CA LYS A 136 3.54 11.46 -7.61
C LYS A 136 2.63 10.25 -7.70
N TYR A 137 1.47 10.32 -7.05
CA TYR A 137 0.46 9.27 -7.11
C TYR A 137 -0.84 9.87 -7.64
N GLN A 138 -1.26 9.39 -8.82
CA GLN A 138 -2.29 10.04 -9.62
C GLN A 138 -3.27 9.00 -10.18
N ALA A 139 -4.52 9.41 -10.37
CA ALA A 139 -5.46 8.72 -11.23
C ALA A 139 -5.34 9.28 -12.66
N ILE A 140 -5.44 8.41 -13.66
CA ILE A 140 -5.36 8.79 -15.07
C ILE A 140 -6.73 8.55 -15.70
N ARG A 141 -7.34 9.62 -16.22
CA ARG A 141 -8.65 9.59 -16.86
C ARG A 141 -8.58 9.22 -18.35
N ALA A 142 -7.67 8.31 -18.70
CA ALA A 142 -7.59 7.67 -20.01
C ALA A 142 -6.92 6.28 -19.92
N ILE A 143 -7.37 5.34 -20.76
CA ILE A 143 -6.86 3.96 -20.79
C ILE A 143 -5.61 3.83 -21.66
N GLY A 144 -5.61 4.48 -22.83
CA GLY A 144 -4.48 4.47 -23.76
C GLY A 144 -3.47 5.55 -23.46
N ASN A 145 -3.01 6.23 -24.51
CA ASN A 145 -2.23 7.45 -24.38
C ASN A 145 -3.08 8.51 -23.67
N PHE A 146 -2.42 9.34 -22.89
CA PHE A 146 -3.05 10.36 -22.07
C PHE A 146 -2.19 11.62 -22.04
N GLU A 147 -2.83 12.74 -21.79
CA GLU A 147 -2.19 14.06 -21.66
C GLU A 147 -2.21 14.52 -20.19
N ASP A 148 -1.59 15.67 -19.92
CA ASP A 148 -1.51 16.19 -18.54
C ASP A 148 -2.90 16.49 -17.95
N GLY A 149 -3.87 16.91 -18.78
CA GLY A 149 -5.25 17.16 -18.36
C GLY A 149 -6.02 15.91 -17.89
N ASP A 150 -5.56 14.71 -18.28
CA ASP A 150 -6.14 13.45 -17.85
C ASP A 150 -5.66 13.05 -16.45
N ARG A 151 -4.60 13.69 -15.94
CA ARG A 151 -4.04 13.41 -14.63
C ARG A 151 -4.87 14.05 -13.53
N SER A 152 -5.05 13.31 -12.44
CA SER A 152 -5.70 13.81 -11.22
C SER A 152 -4.93 13.35 -9.99
N ASP A 153 -4.49 14.29 -9.16
CA ASP A 153 -3.75 13.97 -7.94
C ASP A 153 -4.63 13.21 -6.94
N MET A 154 -4.05 12.17 -6.35
CA MET A 154 -4.74 11.32 -5.39
C MET A 154 -4.57 11.84 -3.97
N ARG A 155 -5.68 12.13 -3.31
CA ARG A 155 -5.67 12.44 -1.87
C ARG A 155 -5.27 11.21 -1.05
N PRO A 156 -4.58 11.36 0.09
CA PRO A 156 -4.23 10.23 0.95
C PRO A 156 -5.44 9.40 1.43
N THR A 157 -6.58 10.05 1.68
CA THR A 157 -7.84 9.40 2.10
C THR A 157 -8.39 8.46 1.02
N ASP A 158 -8.19 8.85 -0.23
CA ASP A 158 -8.70 8.18 -1.40
C ASP A 158 -7.81 7.02 -1.82
N ARG A 159 -6.49 7.23 -1.77
CA ARG A 159 -5.49 6.15 -1.88
C ARG A 159 -5.75 5.04 -0.86
N ALA A 160 -6.15 5.39 0.37
CA ALA A 160 -6.40 4.43 1.44
C ALA A 160 -7.66 3.55 1.23
N ARG A 161 -8.46 3.78 0.17
CA ARG A 161 -9.61 2.95 -0.18
C ARG A 161 -9.22 1.59 -0.78
N ILE A 162 -8.02 1.49 -1.34
CA ILE A 162 -7.44 0.23 -1.80
C ILE A 162 -6.27 -0.09 -0.88
N GLN A 163 -6.28 -1.29 -0.31
CA GLN A 163 -5.28 -1.71 0.67
C GLN A 163 -4.67 -3.04 0.27
N MET A 164 -3.35 -3.08 0.15
CA MET A 164 -2.61 -4.32 0.03
C MET A 164 -2.21 -4.80 1.43
N ILE A 165 -2.62 -6.02 1.74
CA ILE A 165 -2.17 -6.76 2.91
C ILE A 165 -1.12 -7.74 2.45
N TYR A 166 0.10 -7.57 2.94
CA TYR A 166 1.23 -8.41 2.60
C TYR A 166 1.60 -9.27 3.79
N VAL A 167 1.48 -10.58 3.62
CA VAL A 167 1.93 -11.58 4.59
C VAL A 167 3.28 -12.11 4.09
N PRO A 168 4.41 -11.67 4.66
CA PRO A 168 5.72 -12.19 4.26
C PRO A 168 5.84 -13.66 4.64
N ALA A 169 6.74 -14.37 3.97
CA ALA A 169 7.10 -15.74 4.35
C ALA A 169 7.91 -15.83 5.66
N SER A 170 8.06 -14.74 6.41
CA SER A 170 8.84 -14.70 7.65
C SER A 170 8.04 -15.19 8.85
N ARG A 171 8.74 -15.83 9.79
CA ARG A 171 8.21 -16.53 10.98
C ARG A 171 7.41 -15.68 11.99
N ASP A 172 7.21 -14.39 11.73
CA ASP A 172 6.38 -13.49 12.56
C ASP A 172 5.15 -12.99 11.76
N GLY A 173 4.34 -13.95 11.28
CA GLY A 173 3.02 -13.64 10.71
C GLY A 173 2.06 -13.03 11.74
N SER A 174 2.32 -13.28 13.03
CA SER A 174 1.56 -12.76 14.17
C SER A 174 1.47 -11.24 14.21
N SER A 175 2.59 -10.53 14.14
CA SER A 175 2.60 -9.06 14.22
C SER A 175 1.83 -8.41 13.06
N GLN A 176 1.91 -9.00 11.86
CA GLN A 176 1.18 -8.55 10.67
C GLN A 176 -0.32 -8.83 10.78
N VAL A 177 -0.71 -10.01 11.26
CA VAL A 177 -2.12 -10.35 11.52
C VAL A 177 -2.71 -9.45 12.62
N SER A 178 -1.98 -9.20 13.71
CA SER A 178 -2.44 -8.31 14.78
C SER A 178 -2.60 -6.85 14.33
N ALA A 179 -1.77 -6.36 13.40
CA ALA A 179 -1.97 -5.06 12.78
C ALA A 179 -3.22 -5.05 11.89
N PHE A 180 -3.46 -6.13 11.14
CA PHE A 180 -4.66 -6.32 10.32
C PHE A 180 -5.96 -6.36 11.15
N LEU A 181 -5.99 -7.13 12.25
CA LEU A 181 -7.15 -7.26 13.15
C LEU A 181 -7.54 -5.94 13.82
N ARG A 182 -6.59 -5.02 14.02
CA ARG A 182 -6.84 -3.67 14.56
C ARG A 182 -7.29 -2.67 13.49
N GLY A 183 -7.17 -3.02 12.21
CA GLY A 183 -7.48 -2.18 11.07
C GLY A 183 -8.98 -1.96 10.85
N ARG A 184 -9.32 -0.92 10.05
CA ARG A 184 -10.71 -0.59 9.70
C ARG A 184 -11.38 -1.68 8.82
N LEU A 185 -10.59 -2.45 8.05
CA LEU A 185 -11.07 -3.56 7.23
C LEU A 185 -11.58 -4.76 8.06
N TRP A 186 -10.94 -5.10 9.18
CA TRP A 186 -11.45 -6.13 10.10
C TRP A 186 -12.89 -5.87 10.52
N ARG A 187 -13.20 -4.59 10.80
CA ARG A 187 -14.54 -4.13 11.19
C ARG A 187 -15.52 -4.02 10.02
N ALA A 188 -15.03 -3.96 8.77
CA ALA A 188 -15.84 -3.69 7.58
C ALA A 188 -16.23 -4.95 6.80
N ILE A 189 -15.68 -6.12 7.13
CA ILE A 189 -15.96 -7.39 6.45
C ILE A 189 -17.04 -8.17 7.23
N THR A 190 -18.03 -8.69 6.52
CA THR A 190 -19.04 -9.60 7.08
C THR A 190 -18.47 -11.02 7.17
N TRP A 191 -17.70 -11.30 8.22
CA TRP A 191 -17.14 -12.63 8.45
C TRP A 191 -18.21 -13.61 8.96
N SER A 192 -18.10 -14.87 8.55
CA SER A 192 -18.85 -15.97 9.18
C SER A 192 -18.45 -16.12 10.65
N GLN A 193 -19.40 -16.53 11.50
CA GLN A 193 -19.13 -16.61 12.94
C GLN A 193 -17.98 -17.58 13.26
N GLY A 194 -17.93 -18.74 12.62
CA GLY A 194 -16.83 -19.70 12.83
C GLY A 194 -15.44 -19.14 12.49
N MET A 195 -15.33 -18.26 11.50
CA MET A 195 -14.05 -17.60 11.19
C MET A 195 -13.72 -16.53 12.24
N LYS A 196 -14.70 -15.74 12.70
CA LYS A 196 -14.51 -14.79 13.80
C LYS A 196 -14.03 -15.48 15.07
N ASP A 197 -14.62 -16.63 15.41
CA ASP A 197 -14.31 -17.38 16.62
C ASP A 197 -12.88 -17.95 16.60
N VAL A 198 -12.48 -18.56 15.49
CA VAL A 198 -11.11 -19.08 15.31
C VAL A 198 -10.07 -17.95 15.38
N PHE A 199 -10.35 -16.77 14.82
CA PHE A 199 -9.43 -15.65 14.86
C PHE A 199 -9.43 -14.89 16.20
N LEU A 200 -10.57 -14.82 16.90
CA LEU A 200 -10.64 -14.27 18.26
C LEU A 200 -9.89 -15.14 19.26
N ASP A 201 -10.01 -16.47 19.12
CA ASP A 201 -9.21 -17.42 19.91
C ASP A 201 -7.71 -17.27 19.61
N ALA A 202 -7.33 -17.29 18.32
CA ALA A 202 -5.93 -17.13 17.91
C ALA A 202 -5.34 -15.78 18.35
N GLY A 203 -6.10 -14.69 18.20
CA GLY A 203 -5.72 -13.34 18.62
C GLY A 203 -5.63 -13.19 20.14
N GLY A 204 -6.57 -13.80 20.88
CA GLY A 204 -6.56 -13.84 22.34
C GLY A 204 -5.36 -14.63 22.88
N ARG A 205 -5.04 -15.77 22.28
CA ARG A 205 -3.84 -16.57 22.62
C ARG A 205 -2.55 -15.82 22.30
N LEU A 206 -2.50 -15.11 21.17
CA LEU A 206 -1.37 -14.25 20.81
C LEU A 206 -1.18 -13.10 21.80
N ASN A 207 -2.26 -12.40 22.14
CA ASN A 207 -2.21 -11.27 23.07
C ASN A 207 -1.87 -11.73 24.50
N GLY A 208 -2.36 -12.90 24.92
CA GLY A 208 -1.99 -13.53 26.19
C GLY A 208 -0.51 -13.94 26.24
N ALA A 209 0.02 -14.52 25.16
CA ALA A 209 1.44 -14.85 25.06
C ALA A 209 2.32 -13.58 25.05
N PHE A 210 1.90 -12.52 24.36
CA PHE A 210 2.63 -11.24 24.31
C PHE A 210 2.57 -10.47 25.63
N GLY A 211 1.43 -10.49 26.33
CA GLY A 211 1.26 -9.87 27.65
C GLY A 211 1.92 -10.65 28.79
N GLY A 212 2.25 -11.93 28.58
CA GLY A 212 2.99 -12.75 29.55
C GLY A 212 4.51 -12.56 29.48
N GLU A 213 5.03 -11.83 28.50
CA GLU A 213 6.47 -11.57 28.37
C GLU A 213 6.92 -10.44 29.30
N ALA A 214 7.82 -10.75 30.23
CA ALA A 214 8.28 -9.81 31.26
C ALA A 214 8.84 -8.50 30.67
N ALA A 215 9.42 -8.54 29.47
CA ALA A 215 9.93 -7.36 28.78
C ALA A 215 8.81 -6.39 28.32
N VAL A 216 7.66 -6.92 27.90
CA VAL A 216 6.51 -6.14 27.43
C VAL A 216 5.79 -5.47 28.60
N ASP A 217 5.69 -6.16 29.73
CA ASP A 217 5.18 -5.59 30.99
C ASP A 217 6.07 -4.45 31.49
N LEU A 218 7.39 -4.63 31.41
CA LEU A 218 8.36 -3.63 31.89
C LEU A 218 8.30 -2.34 31.05
N VAL A 219 8.15 -2.47 29.73
CA VAL A 219 7.95 -1.34 28.81
C VAL A 219 6.58 -0.69 29.04
N SER A 220 5.51 -1.48 29.20
CA SER A 220 4.16 -0.95 29.43
C SER A 220 4.07 -0.18 30.73
N GLN A 221 4.63 -0.72 31.82
CA GLN A 221 4.73 -0.04 33.11
C GLN A 221 5.56 1.24 33.03
N ALA A 222 6.64 1.25 32.25
CA ALA A 222 7.48 2.44 32.06
C ALA A 222 6.73 3.55 31.28
N VAL A 223 6.00 3.18 30.23
CA VAL A 223 5.17 4.10 29.45
C VAL A 223 4.03 4.65 30.31
N GLU A 224 3.38 3.81 31.11
CA GLU A 224 2.29 4.22 32.01
C GLU A 224 2.78 5.15 33.12
N ARG A 225 3.94 4.86 33.72
CA ARG A 225 4.60 5.77 34.67
C ARG A 225 4.90 7.13 34.04
N ARG A 226 5.41 7.15 32.80
CA ARG A 226 5.73 8.38 32.08
C ARG A 226 4.46 9.16 31.73
N TRP A 227 3.38 8.47 31.34
CA TRP A 227 2.09 9.07 31.03
C TRP A 227 1.43 9.71 32.26
N GLN A 228 1.50 9.05 33.42
CA GLN A 228 1.02 9.60 34.69
C GLN A 228 1.83 10.82 35.14
N GLN A 229 3.15 10.82 34.94
CA GLN A 229 4.00 11.99 35.22
C GLN A 229 3.64 13.20 34.33
N VAL A 230 3.37 12.96 33.05
CA VAL A 230 2.94 14.01 32.10
C VAL A 230 1.56 14.57 32.46
N GLN A 231 0.61 13.71 32.89
CA GLN A 231 -0.71 14.14 33.36
C GLN A 231 -0.67 14.90 34.70
N ALA A 232 0.25 14.55 35.60
CA ALA A 232 0.45 15.27 36.85
C ALA A 232 1.00 16.68 36.60
N LEU A 233 1.91 16.85 35.62
CA LEU A 233 2.45 18.14 35.22
C LEU A 233 1.40 19.06 34.55
N THR A 234 0.39 18.50 33.88
CA THR A 234 -0.69 19.30 33.25
C THR A 234 -1.71 19.86 34.25
N LYS A 235 -1.81 19.28 35.47
CA LYS A 235 -2.70 19.80 36.53
C LYS A 235 -2.07 20.91 37.38
N ALA A 236 -0.76 21.17 37.25
CA ALA A 236 -0.03 22.13 38.07
C ALA A 236 0.02 23.57 37.51
N TRP A 237 -0.61 23.85 36.36
CA TRP A 237 -0.60 25.18 35.75
C TRP A 237 -2.03 25.76 35.64
N PRO A 238 -2.49 26.58 36.61
CA PRO A 238 -3.69 27.38 36.39
C PRO A 238 -3.32 28.51 35.42
N CYS A 239 -3.99 28.52 34.26
CA CYS A 239 -3.89 29.60 33.29
C CYS A 239 -4.32 30.93 33.94
N PRO A 240 -3.51 32.01 33.91
CA PRO A 240 -3.97 33.30 34.39
C PRO A 240 -5.05 33.82 33.44
N LYS A 241 -6.24 34.13 33.97
CA LYS A 241 -7.28 34.82 33.21
C LYS A 241 -6.78 36.22 32.84
N ARG A 242 -6.72 36.51 31.54
CA ARG A 242 -6.97 37.83 30.97
C ARG A 242 -7.82 37.66 29.73
#